data_AF-A0A7S3NYU7-F1
#
_entry.id   AF-A0A7S3NYU7-F1
#
_cell.length_a   1.000
_cell.length_b   1.000
_cell.length_c   1.000
_cell.angle_alpha   90.00
_cell.angle_beta   90.00
_cell.angle_gamma   90.00
#
_symmetry.space_group_name_H-M   'P 1'
#
loop_
_entity.id
_entity.type
_entity.pdbx_description
1 polymer ?
#
loop_
_entity_poly.entity_id
_entity_poly.type
_entity_poly.pdbx_seq_one_letter_code
_entity_poly.pdbx_strand_id
1 'polypeptide(L)'
;EVLKKYYKQIKSVFEIYSGKHTKPGKLKFSSIEEFLNMVMSTGVLKNGSIGVSEMGAIFNVSMMTQIDELNYQRHLEMYLLEFIEAICRFAARCTDIPRTGDDQARRVFTPEKSLKTSEDG
;
A
#
# COMPACT_ATOMS: atom_id res chain seq x y z
N GLU A 1 -8.27 -16.54 1.55
CA GLU A 1 -7.59 -16.64 2.86
C GLU A 1 -6.78 -15.39 3.26
N VAL A 2 -5.75 -14.98 2.50
CA VAL A 2 -4.85 -13.87 2.91
C VAL A 2 -5.55 -12.52 3.11
N LEU A 3 -6.28 -12.02 2.10
CA LEU A 3 -6.96 -10.71 2.20
C LEU A 3 -7.99 -10.65 3.33
N LYS A 4 -8.75 -11.72 3.54
CA LYS A 4 -9.72 -11.82 4.66
C LYS A 4 -9.02 -11.72 6.02
N LYS A 5 -7.85 -12.35 6.17
CA LYS A 5 -7.05 -12.31 7.41
C LYS A 5 -6.55 -10.90 7.73
N TYR A 6 -6.12 -10.15 6.72
CA TYR A 6 -5.52 -8.81 6.89
C TYR A 6 -6.51 -7.65 6.69
N TYR A 7 -7.79 -7.94 6.43
CA TYR A 7 -8.78 -6.93 6.11
C TYR A 7 -8.89 -5.83 7.18
N LYS A 8 -8.86 -6.21 8.48
CA LYS A 8 -8.95 -5.25 9.58
C LYS A 8 -7.77 -4.27 9.57
N GLN A 9 -6.56 -4.78 9.30
CA GLN A 9 -5.34 -3.98 9.21
C GLN A 9 -5.39 -3.06 7.99
N ILE A 10 -5.78 -3.57 6.82
CA ILE A 10 -5.90 -2.76 5.60
C ILE A 10 -6.96 -1.67 5.78
N LYS A 11 -8.10 -2.00 6.38
CA LYS A 11 -9.13 -1.02 6.74
C LYS A 11 -8.58 0.04 7.70
N SER A 12 -7.83 -0.36 8.72
CA SER A 12 -7.21 0.59 9.65
C SER A 12 -6.26 1.55 8.93
N VAL A 13 -5.44 1.06 7.99
CA VAL A 13 -4.55 1.91 7.19
C VAL A 13 -5.36 2.88 6.33
N PHE A 14 -6.43 2.40 5.67
CA PHE A 14 -7.34 3.26 4.92
C PHE A 14 -7.93 4.38 5.80
N GLU A 15 -8.38 4.05 7.00
CA GLU A 15 -8.97 5.03 7.92
C GLU A 15 -7.97 6.09 8.40
N ILE A 16 -6.69 5.72 8.57
CA ILE A 16 -5.60 6.62 8.99
C ILE A 16 -5.20 7.59 7.89
N TYR A 17 -5.07 7.09 6.65
CA TYR A 17 -4.52 7.85 5.54
C TYR A 17 -5.57 8.53 4.67
N SER A 18 -6.88 8.31 4.90
CA SER A 18 -7.94 8.80 4.02
C SER A 18 -8.93 9.71 4.74
N GLY A 19 -9.58 10.60 3.99
CA GLY A 19 -10.68 11.44 4.44
C GLY A 19 -10.37 12.93 4.54
N LYS A 20 -9.15 13.37 4.22
CA LYS A 20 -8.73 14.79 4.21
C LYS A 20 -9.64 15.64 3.34
N HIS A 21 -10.07 15.10 2.20
CA HIS A 21 -10.96 15.78 1.24
C HIS A 21 -12.42 15.34 1.34
N THR A 22 -12.74 14.40 2.24
CA THR A 22 -14.11 13.92 2.40
C THR A 22 -14.95 14.94 3.17
N LYS A 23 -16.10 15.32 2.60
CA LYS A 23 -17.06 16.20 3.27
C LYS A 23 -17.72 15.47 4.47
N PRO A 24 -18.04 16.18 5.57
CA PRO A 24 -18.79 15.59 6.68
C PRO A 24 -20.07 14.90 6.22
N GLY A 25 -20.33 13.70 6.73
CA GLY A 25 -21.52 12.90 6.37
C GLY A 25 -21.42 12.16 5.02
N LYS A 26 -20.31 12.25 4.29
CA LYS A 26 -20.04 11.42 3.11
C LYS A 26 -19.18 10.21 3.47
N LEU A 27 -19.23 9.20 2.59
CA LEU A 27 -18.34 8.06 2.69
C LEU A 27 -16.89 8.52 2.53
N LYS A 28 -16.03 8.02 3.42
CA LYS A 28 -14.58 8.30 3.37
C LYS A 28 -14.00 7.71 2.08
N PHE A 29 -13.18 8.52 1.41
CA PHE A 29 -12.38 8.13 0.26
C PHE A 29 -10.93 8.60 0.45
N SER A 30 -10.02 7.99 -0.31
CA SER A 30 -8.62 8.36 -0.41
C SER A 30 -8.38 9.07 -1.75
N SER A 31 -7.73 10.23 -1.73
CA SER A 31 -7.22 10.87 -2.94
C SER A 31 -5.89 10.25 -3.37
N ILE A 32 -5.41 10.56 -4.58
CA ILE A 32 -4.06 10.17 -5.02
C ILE A 32 -2.98 10.73 -4.09
N GLU A 33 -3.16 11.94 -3.57
CA GLU A 33 -2.23 12.56 -2.62
C GLU A 33 -2.14 11.74 -1.33
N GLU A 34 -3.30 11.33 -0.81
CA GLU A 34 -3.42 10.51 0.40
C GLU A 34 -2.80 9.12 0.22
N PHE A 35 -3.09 8.47 -0.91
CA PHE A 35 -2.51 7.19 -1.27
C PHE A 35 -0.97 7.28 -1.42
N LEU A 36 -0.48 8.32 -2.09
CA LEU A 36 0.96 8.58 -2.22
C LEU A 36 1.63 8.82 -0.86
N ASN A 37 1.02 9.63 -0.01
CA ASN A 37 1.52 9.90 1.34
C ASN A 37 1.63 8.61 2.17
N MET A 38 0.64 7.71 2.04
CA MET A 38 0.69 6.40 2.67
C MET A 38 1.87 5.58 2.16
N VAL A 39 2.08 5.48 0.85
CA VAL A 39 3.19 4.68 0.31
C VAL A 39 4.54 5.30 0.65
N MET A 40 4.68 6.62 0.60
CA MET A 40 5.91 7.32 0.98
C MET A 40 6.27 7.10 2.45
N SER A 41 5.29 7.01 3.35
CA SER A 41 5.53 6.76 4.78
C SER A 41 6.19 5.40 5.06
N THR A 42 5.98 4.42 4.18
CA THR A 42 6.58 3.08 4.30
C THR A 42 8.08 3.06 3.97
N GLY A 43 8.59 4.09 3.28
CA GLY A 43 9.97 4.14 2.79
C GLY A 43 10.26 3.22 1.59
N VAL A 44 9.28 2.46 1.08
CA VAL A 44 9.48 1.50 -0.02
C VAL A 44 9.98 2.18 -1.31
N LEU A 45 9.52 3.40 -1.60
CA LEU A 45 9.91 4.15 -2.80
C LEU A 45 11.35 4.69 -2.74
N LYS A 46 11.99 4.73 -1.57
CA LYS A 46 13.37 5.25 -1.43
C LYS A 46 14.41 4.34 -2.10
N ASN A 47 14.08 3.08 -2.32
CA ASN A 47 14.99 2.08 -2.87
C ASN A 47 14.98 2.04 -4.41
N GLY A 48 14.37 3.04 -5.07
CA GLY A 48 14.60 3.35 -6.49
C GLY A 48 13.96 2.44 -7.53
N SER A 49 13.17 1.44 -7.12
CA SER A 49 12.60 0.43 -8.03
C SER A 49 11.16 0.69 -8.47
N ILE A 50 10.43 1.59 -7.78
CA ILE A 50 9.11 2.10 -8.17
C ILE A 50 9.13 3.61 -8.04
N GLY A 51 8.77 4.30 -9.11
CA GLY A 51 8.71 5.76 -9.15
C GLY A 51 7.35 6.31 -8.71
N VAL A 52 7.33 7.57 -8.26
CA VAL A 52 6.07 8.30 -7.97
C VAL A 52 5.16 8.36 -9.20
N SER A 53 5.74 8.38 -10.40
CA SER A 53 5.00 8.36 -11.67
C SER A 53 4.15 7.10 -11.87
N GLU A 54 4.63 5.93 -11.40
CA GLU A 54 3.90 4.67 -11.52
C GLU A 54 2.71 4.60 -10.56
N MET A 55 2.75 5.35 -9.46
CA MET A 55 1.68 5.40 -8.48
C MET A 55 0.40 6.02 -9.06
N GLY A 56 0.53 6.99 -9.97
CA GLY A 56 -0.62 7.54 -10.69
C GLY A 56 -1.28 6.50 -11.60
N ALA A 57 -0.48 5.68 -12.29
CA ALA A 57 -0.99 4.58 -13.09
C ALA A 57 -1.69 3.54 -12.21
N ILE A 58 -1.08 3.11 -11.10
CA ILE A 58 -1.67 2.18 -10.13
C ILE A 58 -2.98 2.73 -9.59
N PHE A 59 -3.03 4.00 -9.22
CA PHE A 59 -4.24 4.65 -8.74
C PHE A 59 -5.36 4.54 -9.79
N ASN A 60 -5.11 5.04 -11.00
CA ASN A 60 -6.11 5.08 -12.07
C ASN A 60 -6.65 3.70 -12.45
N VAL A 61 -5.79 2.68 -12.58
CA VAL A 61 -6.24 1.33 -12.95
C VAL A 61 -6.92 0.58 -11.81
N SER A 62 -6.82 1.07 -10.57
CA SER A 62 -7.50 0.50 -9.40
C SER A 62 -8.88 1.11 -9.16
N MET A 63 -9.17 2.24 -9.82
CA MET A 63 -10.49 2.86 -9.79
C MET A 63 -11.48 2.05 -10.62
N MET A 64 -12.73 2.00 -10.17
CA MET A 64 -13.83 1.54 -11.00
C MET A 64 -14.06 2.54 -12.14
N THR A 65 -14.41 2.03 -13.33
CA THR A 65 -14.78 2.86 -14.48
C THR A 65 -16.00 3.72 -14.16
N GLN A 66 -15.96 4.99 -14.55
CA GLN A 66 -17.08 5.91 -14.34
C GLN A 66 -17.77 6.19 -15.68
N ILE A 67 -19.11 6.15 -15.67
CA ILE A 67 -19.91 6.40 -16.87
C ILE A 67 -19.82 7.88 -17.28
N ASP A 68 -19.70 8.78 -16.31
CA ASP A 68 -19.61 10.23 -16.54
C ASP A 68 -18.46 10.83 -15.72
N GLU A 69 -17.28 10.92 -16.35
CA GLU A 69 -16.08 11.51 -15.73
C GLU A 69 -16.06 13.04 -15.80
N LEU A 70 -16.81 13.63 -16.73
CA LEU A 70 -16.81 15.07 -16.97
C LEU A 70 -17.56 15.83 -15.87
N ASN A 71 -18.66 15.26 -15.40
CA ASN A 71 -19.51 15.92 -14.39
C ASN A 71 -19.25 15.43 -12.96
N TYR A 72 -18.54 14.30 -12.79
CA TYR A 72 -18.33 13.69 -11.48
C TYR A 72 -16.85 13.48 -11.14
N GLN A 73 -16.50 13.84 -9.90
CA GLN A 73 -15.16 13.68 -9.35
C GLN A 73 -14.88 12.25 -8.84
N ARG A 74 -15.75 11.28 -9.16
CA ARG A 74 -15.67 9.92 -8.62
C ARG A 74 -14.36 9.21 -8.97
N HIS A 75 -13.78 9.52 -10.12
CA HIS A 75 -12.46 9.02 -10.56
C HIS A 75 -11.29 9.53 -9.69
N LEU A 76 -11.52 10.52 -8.82
CA LEU A 76 -10.55 11.05 -7.84
C LEU A 76 -10.79 10.51 -6.42
N GLU A 77 -11.92 9.84 -6.18
CA GLU A 77 -12.38 9.40 -4.86
C GLU A 77 -12.19 7.89 -4.68
N MET A 78 -11.02 7.42 -4.27
CA MET A 78 -10.75 5.99 -4.10
C MET A 78 -11.41 5.43 -2.83
N TYR A 79 -12.39 4.54 -2.96
CA TYR A 79 -13.04 3.89 -1.82
C TYR A 79 -12.27 2.63 -1.39
N LEU A 80 -12.61 2.09 -0.22
CA LEU A 80 -11.86 0.97 0.41
C LEU A 80 -11.59 -0.21 -0.53
N LEU A 81 -12.52 -0.58 -1.39
CA LEU A 81 -12.34 -1.70 -2.32
C LEU A 81 -11.26 -1.38 -3.37
N GLU A 82 -11.31 -0.18 -3.94
CA GLU A 82 -10.33 0.32 -4.91
C GLU A 82 -8.96 0.52 -4.24
N PHE A 83 -8.95 0.91 -2.97
CA PHE A 83 -7.74 1.02 -2.16
C PHE A 83 -7.08 -0.35 -1.92
N ILE A 84 -7.88 -1.39 -1.64
CA ILE A 84 -7.38 -2.77 -1.52
C ILE A 84 -6.76 -3.22 -2.86
N GLU A 85 -7.44 -2.94 -3.98
CA GLU A 85 -6.93 -3.25 -5.32
C GLU A 85 -5.59 -2.52 -5.60
N ALA A 86 -5.51 -1.24 -5.27
CA ALA A 86 -4.30 -0.43 -5.44
C ALA A 86 -3.13 -0.96 -4.62
N ILE A 87 -3.37 -1.38 -3.37
CA ILE A 87 -2.34 -2.05 -2.54
C ILE A 87 -1.90 -3.37 -3.17
N CYS A 88 -2.82 -4.17 -3.68
CA CYS A 88 -2.49 -5.46 -4.30
C CYS A 88 -1.61 -5.26 -5.55
N ARG A 89 -1.94 -4.28 -6.40
CA ARG A 89 -1.16 -3.94 -7.59
C ARG A 89 0.21 -3.38 -7.24
N PHE A 90 0.27 -2.50 -6.24
CA PHE A 90 1.54 -1.97 -5.74
C PHE A 90 2.42 -3.09 -5.18
N ALA A 91 1.84 -4.01 -4.39
CA ALA A 91 2.55 -5.16 -3.85
C ALA A 91 3.10 -6.07 -4.95
N ALA A 92 2.29 -6.38 -5.98
CA ALA A 92 2.74 -7.16 -7.14
C ALA A 92 3.93 -6.49 -7.84
N ARG A 93 3.84 -5.17 -8.07
CA ARG A 93 4.92 -4.38 -8.68
C ARG A 93 6.20 -4.38 -7.84
N CYS A 94 6.09 -4.47 -6.52
CA CYS A 94 7.21 -4.61 -5.60
C CYS A 94 7.84 -6.01 -5.61
N THR A 95 7.07 -7.05 -5.97
CA THR A 95 7.52 -8.45 -5.93
C THR A 95 8.04 -8.98 -7.27
N ASP A 96 7.61 -8.40 -8.39
CA ASP A 96 8.01 -8.82 -9.75
C ASP A 96 9.43 -8.37 -10.15
N ILE A 97 10.22 -7.89 -9.18
CA ILE A 97 11.56 -7.38 -9.37
C ILE A 97 12.57 -8.51 -9.06
N PRO A 98 13.55 -8.80 -9.95
CA PRO A 98 14.62 -9.73 -9.64
C PRO A 98 15.37 -9.27 -8.39
N ARG A 99 15.38 -10.12 -7.36
CA ARG A 99 16.14 -9.88 -6.13
C ARG A 99 17.63 -9.90 -6.47
N THR A 100 18.25 -8.73 -6.63
CA THR A 100 19.71 -8.64 -6.63
C THR A 100 20.24 -9.00 -5.23
N GLY A 101 21.45 -9.56 -5.17
CA GLY A 101 22.00 -10.37 -4.07
C GLY A 101 22.07 -9.74 -2.66
N ASP A 102 21.67 -8.48 -2.48
CA ASP A 102 21.68 -7.76 -1.20
C ASP A 102 20.44 -8.02 -0.33
N ASP A 103 19.49 -8.82 -0.84
CA ASP A 103 18.22 -9.18 -0.17
C ASP A 103 18.38 -10.00 1.13
N GLN A 104 19.62 -10.33 1.54
CA GLN A 104 19.93 -10.95 2.84
C GLN A 104 19.60 -10.04 4.05
N ALA A 105 19.41 -8.73 3.83
CA ALA A 105 19.08 -7.79 4.90
C ALA A 105 17.64 -7.92 5.45
N ARG A 106 16.78 -8.75 4.84
CA ARG A 106 15.40 -9.01 5.32
C ARG A 106 15.23 -10.26 6.19
N ARG A 107 16.31 -10.73 6.84
CA ARG A 107 16.21 -11.64 7.99
C ARG A 107 15.66 -10.99 9.28
N VAL A 108 15.22 -9.73 9.23
CA VAL A 108 14.84 -8.94 10.42
C VAL A 108 13.39 -9.15 10.89
N PHE A 109 12.60 -10.03 10.26
CA PHE A 109 11.23 -10.34 10.73
C PHE A 109 11.03 -11.79 11.15
N THR A 110 12.03 -12.37 11.81
CA THR A 110 11.86 -13.55 12.67
C THR A 110 12.30 -13.20 14.08
N PRO A 111 11.49 -13.44 15.13
CA PRO A 111 11.94 -13.25 16.50
C PRO A 111 13.04 -14.28 16.77
N GLU A 112 14.26 -13.81 17.05
CA GLU A 112 15.39 -14.67 17.37
C GLU A 112 15.08 -15.48 18.64
N LYS A 113 15.06 -16.81 18.54
CA LYS A 113 15.29 -17.67 19.69
C LYS A 113 16.77 -17.56 20.02
N SER A 114 17.07 -16.97 21.17
CA SER A 114 18.40 -16.88 21.75
C SER A 114 19.00 -18.28 21.98
N LEU A 115 20.02 -18.63 21.21
CA LEU A 115 20.91 -19.76 21.49
C LEU A 115 21.90 -19.31 22.57
N LYS A 116 21.89 -20.00 23.72
CA LYS A 116 22.94 -19.88 24.73
C LYS A 116 24.17 -20.62 24.23
N THR A 117 25.29 -19.93 24.05
CA THR A 117 26.62 -20.54 23.98
C THR A 117 27.15 -20.70 25.40
N SER A 118 27.31 -21.96 25.83
CA SER A 118 28.18 -22.36 26.93
C SER A 118 29.21 -23.30 26.33
N GLU A 119 30.43 -22.83 26.10
CA GLU A 119 31.60 -23.68 25.90
C GLU A 119 32.56 -23.38 27.06
N ASP A 120 32.51 -24.22 28.09
CA ASP A 120 33.60 -24.39 29.05
C ASP A 120 34.14 -25.81 28.82
N GLY A 121 35.41 -25.89 28.44
CA GLY A 121 36.20 -27.11 28.26
C GLY A 121 37.67 -26.79 28.23
#